data_AF-U9SHM8-F1
#
_entry.id   AF-U9SHM8-F1
#
_cell.length_a   1.000
_cell.length_b   1.000
_cell.length_c   1.000
_cell.angle_alpha   90.00
_cell.angle_beta   90.00
_cell.angle_gamma   90.00
#
_symmetry.space_group_name_H-M   'P 1'
#
loop_
_entity.id
_entity.type
_entity.pdbx_description
1 polymer ?
#
loop_
_entity_poly.entity_id
_entity_poly.type
_entity_poly.pdbx_seq_one_letter_code
_entity_poly.pdbx_strand_id
1 'polypeptide(L)'
;MSQLPADCLNEIIEYLKDDKITLCSCLLVNRLWCETSVRTFWRDRSSLSEKEALEAVVKYSQNIHEIILYHTSDVISKLLQEELEAFFVSWINRITQKSLSLAIVTNNDHDCIIHSLDKCDKNMEIINEYIKLGVIKNFKIAEFDNGGFIF
;
A
#
# COMPACT_ATOMS: atom_id res chain seq x y z
N MET A 1 -21.95 -21.43 0.98
CA MET A 1 -22.12 -20.00 0.64
C MET A 1 -21.80 -19.84 -0.83
N SER A 2 -22.74 -19.32 -1.63
CA SER A 2 -22.51 -19.01 -3.04
C SER A 2 -21.48 -17.88 -3.16
N GLN A 3 -20.31 -18.18 -3.72
CA GLN A 3 -19.32 -17.15 -4.04
C GLN A 3 -19.78 -16.43 -5.31
N LEU A 4 -19.80 -15.10 -5.27
CA LEU A 4 -19.98 -14.31 -6.48
C LEU A 4 -18.80 -14.64 -7.42
N PRO A 5 -19.04 -14.90 -8.72
CA PRO A 5 -17.96 -15.01 -9.69
C PRO A 5 -17.08 -13.77 -9.66
N ALA A 6 -15.77 -13.94 -9.82
CA ALA A 6 -14.81 -12.83 -9.78
C ALA A 6 -15.17 -11.72 -10.78
N ASP A 7 -15.70 -12.08 -11.94
CA ASP A 7 -16.10 -11.14 -12.99
C ASP A 7 -17.27 -10.26 -12.53
N CYS A 8 -18.27 -10.82 -11.85
CA CYS A 8 -19.38 -10.05 -11.30
C CYS A 8 -18.91 -9.10 -10.17
N LEU A 9 -17.92 -9.53 -9.39
CA LEU A 9 -17.36 -8.71 -8.33
C LEU A 9 -16.54 -7.55 -8.89
N ASN A 10 -15.80 -7.77 -9.98
CA ASN A 10 -15.07 -6.71 -10.69
C ASN A 10 -16.03 -5.62 -11.17
N GLU A 11 -17.15 -5.99 -11.80
CA GLU A 11 -18.18 -5.06 -12.26
C GLU A 11 -18.77 -4.22 -11.12
N ILE A 12 -19.08 -4.84 -9.98
CA ILE A 12 -19.58 -4.13 -8.79
C ILE A 12 -18.55 -3.13 -8.29
N ILE A 13 -17.28 -3.53 -8.20
CA ILE A 13 -16.20 -2.68 -7.70
C ILE A 13 -15.88 -1.55 -8.69
N GLU A 14 -15.98 -1.80 -9.99
CA GLU A 14 -15.82 -0.79 -11.03
C GLU A 14 -16.94 0.26 -11.00
N TYR A 15 -18.17 -0.15 -10.67
CA TYR A 15 -19.27 0.79 -10.43
C TYR A 15 -19.03 1.68 -9.19
N LEU A 16 -18.29 1.16 -8.20
CA LEU A 16 -17.95 1.86 -6.96
C LEU A 16 -16.66 2.70 -7.06
N LYS A 17 -16.00 2.77 -8.23
CA LYS A 17 -14.68 3.43 -8.39
C LYS A 17 -14.58 4.85 -7.84
N ASP A 18 -15.67 5.61 -7.94
CA ASP A 18 -15.73 7.00 -7.48
C ASP A 18 -16.15 7.13 -5.99
N ASP A 19 -16.70 6.07 -5.40
CA ASP A 19 -17.07 6.00 -3.99
C ASP A 19 -15.96 5.32 -3.16
N LYS A 20 -14.93 6.12 -2.87
CA LYS A 20 -13.74 5.70 -2.12
C LYS A 20 -14.08 5.11 -0.74
N ILE A 21 -15.12 5.60 -0.07
CA ILE A 21 -15.50 5.13 1.27
C ILE A 21 -16.10 3.72 1.17
N THR A 22 -16.97 3.50 0.19
CA THR A 22 -17.56 2.19 -0.05
C THR A 22 -16.51 1.19 -0.56
N LEU A 23 -15.60 1.60 -1.43
CA LEU A 23 -14.46 0.78 -1.84
C LEU A 23 -13.54 0.37 -0.68
N CYS A 24 -13.24 1.30 0.24
CA CYS A 24 -12.49 0.96 1.45
C CYS A 24 -13.23 -0.06 2.33
N SER A 25 -14.56 0.02 2.38
CA SER A 25 -15.38 -0.96 3.11
C SER A 25 -15.35 -2.34 2.44
N CYS A 26 -15.24 -2.40 1.10
CA CYS A 26 -15.08 -3.64 0.36
C CYS A 26 -13.78 -4.39 0.70
N LEU A 27 -12.72 -3.69 1.10
CA LEU A 27 -11.46 -4.30 1.56
C LEU A 27 -11.65 -5.27 2.75
N LEU A 28 -12.76 -5.15 3.47
CA LEU A 28 -13.02 -5.87 4.72
C LEU A 28 -13.99 -7.02 4.60
N VAL A 29 -14.61 -7.18 3.44
CA VAL A 29 -15.68 -8.17 3.26
C VAL A 29 -15.10 -9.58 3.29
N ASN A 30 -14.09 -9.85 2.47
CA ASN A 30 -13.28 -11.08 2.49
C ASN A 30 -12.06 -10.91 1.56
N ARG A 31 -11.19 -11.92 1.51
CA ARG A 31 -9.97 -11.91 0.68
C ARG A 31 -10.23 -11.56 -0.79
N LEU A 32 -11.29 -12.10 -1.40
CA LEU A 32 -11.60 -11.87 -2.81
C LEU A 32 -12.01 -10.42 -3.07
N TRP A 33 -12.85 -9.85 -2.19
CA TRP A 33 -13.22 -8.43 -2.27
C TRP A 33 -12.04 -7.52 -2.00
N CYS A 34 -11.18 -7.88 -1.05
CA CYS A 34 -9.94 -7.16 -0.79
C CYS A 34 -9.07 -7.11 -2.04
N GLU A 35 -8.71 -8.27 -2.62
CA GLU A 35 -7.86 -8.37 -3.81
C GLU A 35 -8.43 -7.61 -5.02
N THR A 36 -9.74 -7.67 -5.24
CA THR A 36 -10.38 -6.94 -6.34
C THR A 36 -10.46 -5.43 -6.09
N SER A 37 -10.87 -4.99 -4.88
CA SER A 37 -11.00 -3.57 -4.55
C SER A 37 -9.65 -2.87 -4.59
N VAL A 38 -8.61 -3.52 -4.05
CA VAL A 38 -7.19 -3.17 -4.19
C VAL A 38 -6.84 -2.90 -5.65
N ARG A 39 -7.12 -3.87 -6.54
CA ARG A 39 -6.77 -3.75 -7.96
C ARG A 39 -7.44 -2.56 -8.63
N THR A 40 -8.70 -2.28 -8.32
CA THR A 40 -9.42 -1.11 -8.83
C THR A 40 -8.87 0.18 -8.22
N PHE A 41 -8.50 0.15 -6.94
CA PHE A 41 -7.89 1.27 -6.22
C PHE A 41 -6.63 1.79 -6.90
N TRP A 42 -5.77 0.87 -7.33
CA TRP A 42 -4.47 1.18 -7.95
C TRP A 42 -4.55 1.44 -9.46
N ARG A 43 -5.71 1.23 -10.10
CA ARG A 43 -5.89 1.41 -11.56
C ARG A 43 -6.31 2.81 -11.97
N ASP A 44 -7.02 3.55 -11.13
CA ASP A 44 -7.59 4.85 -11.50
C ASP A 44 -6.69 6.02 -11.05
N ARG A 45 -6.55 7.05 -11.89
CA ARG A 45 -5.75 8.27 -11.60
C ARG A 45 -6.41 9.17 -10.55
N SER A 46 -7.63 8.84 -10.13
CA SER A 46 -8.34 9.41 -8.98
C SER A 46 -8.05 8.67 -7.67
N SER A 47 -7.06 7.75 -7.65
CA SER A 47 -6.67 6.90 -6.51
C SER A 47 -6.43 7.65 -5.19
N LEU A 48 -6.52 6.93 -4.06
CA LEU A 48 -6.06 7.43 -2.77
C LEU A 48 -4.59 7.83 -2.87
N SER A 49 -4.22 8.91 -2.19
CA SER A 49 -2.82 9.20 -1.89
C SER A 49 -2.22 8.06 -1.06
N GLU A 50 -0.89 7.94 -1.08
CA GLU A 50 -0.16 6.94 -0.28
C GLU A 50 -0.55 7.02 1.19
N LYS A 51 -0.69 8.25 1.73
CA LYS A 51 -1.20 8.50 3.07
C LYS A 51 -2.57 7.85 3.30
N GLU A 52 -3.55 8.20 2.47
CA GLU A 52 -4.91 7.72 2.65
C GLU A 52 -5.00 6.19 2.48
N ALA A 53 -4.17 5.60 1.61
CA ALA A 53 -4.06 4.15 1.45
C ALA A 53 -3.51 3.49 2.73
N LEU A 54 -2.43 4.03 3.31
CA LEU A 54 -1.86 3.54 4.57
C LEU A 54 -2.83 3.68 5.74
N GLU A 55 -3.53 4.81 5.85
CA GLU A 55 -4.58 5.04 6.85
C GLU A 55 -5.73 4.04 6.70
N ALA A 56 -6.17 3.77 5.47
CA ALA A 56 -7.20 2.79 5.20
C ALA A 56 -6.76 1.38 5.62
N VAL A 57 -5.51 0.99 5.34
CA VAL A 57 -4.98 -0.31 5.78
C VAL A 57 -5.02 -0.42 7.30
N VAL A 58 -4.56 0.59 8.04
CA VAL A 58 -4.56 0.55 9.51
C VAL A 58 -5.97 0.53 10.08
N LYS A 59 -6.85 1.38 9.56
CA LYS A 59 -8.22 1.55 10.08
C LYS A 59 -9.07 0.31 9.85
N TYR A 60 -8.96 -0.25 8.65
CA TYR A 60 -9.90 -1.24 8.19
C TYR A 60 -9.28 -2.64 8.31
N SER A 61 -8.01 -2.82 7.96
CA SER A 61 -7.45 -4.16 7.82
C SER A 61 -6.67 -4.65 9.04
N GLN A 62 -7.26 -5.62 9.74
CA GLN A 62 -6.58 -6.30 10.86
C GLN A 62 -5.74 -7.51 10.42
N ASN A 63 -5.93 -8.03 9.21
CA ASN A 63 -5.24 -9.27 8.78
C ASN A 63 -4.07 -9.03 7.80
N ILE A 64 -3.94 -7.81 7.27
CA ILE A 64 -2.81 -7.44 6.43
C ILE A 64 -1.55 -7.34 7.27
N HIS A 65 -0.49 -7.97 6.76
CA HIS A 65 0.85 -7.98 7.32
C HIS A 65 1.91 -7.76 6.24
N GLU A 66 1.49 -7.52 4.99
CA GLU A 66 2.37 -7.22 3.86
C GLU A 66 1.81 -6.04 3.07
N ILE A 67 2.66 -5.06 2.79
CA ILE A 67 2.36 -3.88 1.97
C ILE A 67 3.46 -3.75 0.92
N ILE A 68 3.06 -3.61 -0.33
CA ILE A 68 3.96 -3.36 -1.45
C ILE A 68 3.57 -2.02 -2.05
N LEU A 69 4.48 -1.05 -2.00
CA LEU A 69 4.31 0.30 -2.54
C LEU A 69 4.95 0.37 -3.91
N TYR A 70 4.14 0.61 -4.94
CA TYR A 70 4.60 0.77 -6.31
C TYR A 70 4.71 2.26 -6.64
N HIS A 71 5.93 2.74 -6.83
CA HIS A 71 6.19 4.09 -7.32
C HIS A 71 6.46 4.02 -8.83
N THR A 72 5.39 4.05 -9.64
CA THR A 72 5.50 4.14 -11.09
C THR A 72 5.70 5.60 -11.52
N SER A 73 6.55 5.77 -12.53
CA SER A 73 6.87 7.05 -13.20
C SER A 73 5.59 7.80 -13.56
N ASP A 74 5.26 8.82 -12.74
CA ASP A 74 4.25 9.88 -12.90
C ASP A 74 3.70 10.34 -11.53
N VAL A 75 3.91 9.56 -10.45
CA VAL A 75 3.38 9.88 -9.11
C VAL A 75 4.49 10.38 -8.19
N ILE A 76 4.44 11.67 -7.85
CA ILE A 76 5.22 12.23 -6.74
C ILE A 76 4.63 11.66 -5.44
N SER A 77 5.41 10.88 -4.68
CA SER A 77 5.05 10.55 -3.30
C SER A 77 4.86 11.87 -2.55
N LYS A 78 3.64 12.07 -2.04
CA LYS A 78 3.30 13.21 -1.17
C LYS A 78 3.32 12.83 0.30
N LEU A 79 3.75 11.62 0.63
CA LEU A 79 3.75 11.12 1.99
C LEU A 79 4.79 11.89 2.79
N LEU A 80 4.33 12.66 3.77
CA LEU A 80 5.21 13.39 4.67
C LEU A 80 5.86 12.43 5.68
N GLN A 81 7.00 12.85 6.21
CA GLN A 81 7.73 12.08 7.21
C GLN A 81 6.86 11.80 8.46
N GLU A 82 6.11 12.82 8.90
CA GLU A 82 5.22 12.73 10.05
C GLU A 82 4.04 11.79 9.81
N GLU A 83 3.60 11.67 8.56
CA GLU A 83 2.51 10.76 8.16
C GLU A 83 3.00 9.31 8.12
N LEU A 84 4.23 9.08 7.66
CA LEU A 84 4.88 7.77 7.71
C LEU A 84 5.08 7.31 9.16
N GLU A 85 5.56 8.19 10.02
CA GLU A 85 5.74 7.88 11.44
C GLU A 85 4.40 7.57 12.12
N ALA A 86 3.39 8.42 11.89
CA ALA A 86 2.04 8.21 12.41
C ALA A 86 1.43 6.88 11.94
N PHE A 87 1.70 6.46 10.70
CA PHE A 87 1.32 5.15 10.21
C PHE A 87 1.93 4.02 11.05
N PHE A 88 3.24 4.05 11.31
CA PHE A 88 3.89 2.98 12.09
C PHE A 88 3.44 2.95 13.55
N VAL A 89 3.26 4.13 14.18
CA VAL A 89 2.65 4.22 15.51
C VAL A 89 1.27 3.59 15.52
N SER A 90 0.45 3.91 14.52
CA SER A 90 -0.90 3.35 14.40
C SER A 90 -0.86 1.85 14.11
N TRP A 91 0.15 1.36 13.40
CA TRP A 91 0.38 -0.06 13.15
C TRP A 91 0.65 -0.85 14.44
N ILE A 92 1.50 -0.32 15.32
CA ILE A 92 1.78 -0.92 16.64
C ILE A 92 0.50 -1.04 17.47
N ASN A 93 -0.39 -0.06 17.37
CA ASN A 93 -1.64 0.00 18.14
C ASN A 93 -2.75 -0.90 17.60
N ARG A 94 -2.49 -1.72 16.57
CA ARG A 94 -3.46 -2.68 16.06
C ARG A 94 -3.69 -3.84 17.04
N ILE A 95 -4.92 -4.36 17.04
CA ILE A 95 -5.28 -5.58 17.79
C ILE A 95 -4.39 -6.76 17.38
N THR A 96 -4.04 -6.84 16.10
CA THR A 96 -3.12 -7.86 15.58
C THR A 96 -1.67 -7.40 15.69
N GLN A 97 -0.91 -8.02 16.57
CA GLN A 97 0.50 -7.72 16.79
C GLN A 97 1.43 -8.41 15.76
N LYS A 98 0.98 -8.55 14.51
CA LYS A 98 1.79 -9.11 13.44
C LYS A 98 2.74 -8.03 12.92
N SER A 99 4.01 -8.39 12.81
CA SER A 99 5.02 -7.56 12.16
C SER A 99 4.67 -7.32 10.69
N LEU A 100 4.97 -6.12 10.20
CA LEU A 100 4.82 -5.71 8.81
C LEU A 100 5.95 -6.26 7.93
N SER A 101 5.60 -6.72 6.75
CA SER A 101 6.46 -6.88 5.58
C SER A 101 6.23 -5.68 4.66
N LEU A 102 7.25 -4.86 4.41
CA LEU A 102 7.15 -3.67 3.58
C LEU A 102 8.07 -3.81 2.38
N ALA A 103 7.54 -3.68 1.18
CA ALA A 103 8.33 -3.62 -0.05
C ALA A 103 8.07 -2.31 -0.79
N ILE A 104 9.13 -1.70 -1.30
CA ILE A 104 9.08 -0.51 -2.16
C ILE A 104 9.56 -0.94 -3.54
N VAL A 105 8.75 -0.70 -4.57
CA VAL A 105 9.08 -1.02 -5.96
C VAL A 105 9.21 0.27 -6.74
N THR A 106 10.37 0.52 -7.34
CA THR A 106 10.70 1.72 -8.11
C THR A 106 10.93 1.41 -9.59
N ASN A 107 10.68 2.39 -10.48
CA ASN A 107 11.02 2.29 -11.90
C ASN A 107 12.34 3.02 -12.20
N ASN A 108 13.16 2.48 -13.10
CA ASN A 108 14.49 2.97 -13.47
C ASN A 108 14.50 4.09 -14.53
N ASP A 109 13.35 4.69 -14.87
CA ASP A 109 13.34 5.83 -15.77
C ASP A 109 14.05 7.04 -15.14
N HIS A 110 15.24 7.32 -15.68
CA HIS A 110 16.22 8.28 -15.18
C HIS A 110 15.72 9.72 -14.96
N ASP A 111 14.54 10.08 -15.45
CA ASP A 111 13.93 11.42 -15.31
C ASP A 111 12.74 11.50 -14.33
N CYS A 112 12.27 10.37 -13.75
CA CYS A 112 11.12 10.35 -12.82
C CYS A 112 11.48 10.12 -11.34
N ILE A 113 12.75 9.87 -11.03
CA ILE A 113 13.21 9.51 -9.68
C ILE A 113 13.50 10.78 -8.87
N ILE A 114 12.46 11.39 -8.28
CA ILE A 114 12.70 12.48 -7.31
C ILE A 114 12.12 12.19 -5.91
N HIS A 115 11.17 11.25 -5.74
CA HIS A 115 10.43 11.18 -4.46
C HIS A 115 10.04 9.80 -3.91
N SER A 116 10.62 8.67 -4.33
CA SER A 116 10.28 7.40 -3.65
C SER A 116 10.75 7.40 -2.19
N LEU A 117 10.04 6.66 -1.34
CA LEU A 117 10.28 6.64 0.12
C LEU A 117 11.74 6.28 0.48
N ASP A 118 12.38 5.44 -0.33
CA ASP A 118 13.77 4.99 -0.15
C ASP A 118 14.82 6.07 -0.48
N LYS A 119 14.46 7.12 -1.22
CA LYS A 119 15.40 8.18 -1.64
C LYS A 119 15.54 9.29 -0.60
N CYS A 120 14.65 9.37 0.39
CA CYS A 120 14.71 10.36 1.47
C CYS A 120 15.40 9.77 2.71
N ASP A 121 16.57 10.32 3.07
CA ASP A 121 17.34 9.86 4.24
C ASP A 121 16.50 9.83 5.52
N LYS A 122 15.65 10.85 5.73
CA LYS A 122 14.77 10.93 6.91
C LYS A 122 13.70 9.84 6.95
N ASN A 123 13.14 9.48 5.79
CA ASN A 123 12.16 8.39 5.71
C ASN A 123 12.85 7.04 5.98
N MET A 124 14.06 6.88 5.47
CA MET A 124 14.88 5.70 5.74
C MET A 124 15.32 5.60 7.20
N GLU A 125 15.60 6.71 7.87
CA GLU A 125 15.87 6.75 9.33
C GLU A 125 14.68 6.21 10.12
N ILE A 126 13.46 6.67 9.81
CA ILE A 126 12.22 6.17 10.41
C ILE A 126 12.07 4.67 10.15
N ILE A 127 12.15 4.23 8.88
CA ILE A 127 11.98 2.81 8.53
C ILE A 127 12.98 1.97 9.32
N ASN A 128 14.25 2.38 9.41
CA ASN A 128 15.29 1.69 10.16
C ASN A 128 15.02 1.65 11.67
N GLU A 129 14.43 2.71 12.25
CA GLU A 129 13.99 2.71 13.64
C GLU A 129 12.91 1.65 13.87
N TYR A 130 11.87 1.61 13.03
CA TYR A 130 10.78 0.64 13.16
C TYR A 130 11.18 -0.80 12.80
N ILE A 131 12.24 -1.00 12.02
CA ILE A 131 12.93 -2.30 11.88
C ILE A 131 13.55 -2.71 13.21
N LYS A 132 14.32 -1.81 13.87
CA LYS A 132 14.95 -2.10 15.17
C LYS A 132 13.94 -2.39 16.27
N LEU A 133 12.79 -1.70 16.25
CA LEU A 133 11.66 -1.94 17.17
C LEU A 133 10.90 -3.25 16.89
N GLY A 134 11.23 -3.97 15.81
CA GLY A 134 10.59 -5.23 15.44
C GLY A 134 9.19 -5.07 14.81
N VAL A 135 8.78 -3.85 14.50
CA VAL A 135 7.51 -3.55 13.84
C VAL A 135 7.57 -3.99 12.38
N ILE A 136 8.69 -3.72 11.71
CA ILE A 136 8.97 -4.17 10.35
C ILE A 136 9.90 -5.38 10.43
N LYS A 137 9.42 -6.54 9.99
CA LYS A 137 10.20 -7.79 10.00
C LYS A 137 10.95 -8.01 8.69
N ASN A 138 10.33 -7.64 7.58
CA ASN A 138 10.92 -7.75 6.25
C ASN A 138 10.80 -6.37 5.58
N PHE A 139 11.92 -5.82 5.13
CA PHE A 139 11.95 -4.62 4.31
C PHE A 139 12.72 -4.92 3.02
N LYS A 140 12.15 -4.55 1.87
CA LYS A 140 12.76 -4.77 0.56
C LYS A 140 12.57 -3.54 -0.32
N ILE A 141 13.60 -3.25 -1.11
CA ILE A 141 13.51 -2.29 -2.22
C ILE A 141 13.79 -3.10 -3.47
N ALA A 142 12.88 -3.06 -4.44
CA ALA A 142 12.97 -3.79 -5.69
C ALA A 142 12.87 -2.81 -6.86
N GLU A 143 13.58 -3.11 -7.93
CA GLU A 143 13.52 -2.33 -9.16
C GLU A 143 12.65 -3.07 -10.19
N PHE A 144 11.85 -2.30 -10.91
CA PHE A 144 11.11 -2.76 -12.07
C PHE A 144 11.92 -2.44 -13.32
N ASP A 145 12.52 -3.47 -13.93
CA ASP A 145 13.06 -3.39 -15.28
C ASP A 145 12.07 -4.11 -16.23
N ASN A 146 12.07 -3.74 -17.51
CA ASN A 146 11.13 -4.16 -18.56
C ASN A 146 11.05 -5.71 -18.81
N GLY A 147 11.67 -6.53 -17.96
CA GLY A 147 11.59 -7.99 -17.93
C GLY A 147 11.06 -8.62 -16.63
N GLY A 148 10.71 -7.85 -15.59
CA GLY A 148 10.16 -8.36 -14.32
C GLY A 148 10.78 -7.78 -13.05
N PHE A 149 10.33 -8.26 -11.88
CA PHE A 149 10.82 -7.83 -10.57
C PHE A 149 12.24 -8.33 -10.29
N ILE A 150 13.15 -7.42 -9.96
CA ILE A 150 14.47 -7.76 -9.44
C ILE A 150 14.42 -7.57 -7.92
N PHE A 151 14.55 -8.67 -7.16
CA PHE A 151 14.51 -8.71 -5.69
C PHE A 151 15.90 -8.66 -5.06
#